data_AF-A0A924AWH7-F1
#
_entry.id   AF-A0A924AWH7-F1
#
_cell.length_a   1.000
_cell.length_b   1.000
_cell.length_c   1.000
_cell.angle_alpha   90.00
_cell.angle_beta   90.00
_cell.angle_gamma   90.00
#
_symmetry.space_group_name_H-M   'P 1'
#
loop_
_entity.id
_entity.type
_entity.pdbx_description
1 polymer ?
#
loop_
_entity_poly.entity_id
_entity_poly.type
_entity_poly.pdbx_seq_one_letter_code
_entity_poly.pdbx_strand_id
1 'polypeptide(L)'
;MTDAADDFDALFDEVSAQRDSKPAAAPVAPAVDDLEALFDQVAADRPQLAAVAPAPAPVHQSPADSGEHGADKPMFERLGGIVRLLHDSLRELGYDKALSEASSQINDAQDRLEYVASLTEQAANKVLNTLDEGMPAQDLLSKRAREMDERWAELFAGKLSIDEFKILAGDSRGFAQAVTEATEAEKARLLDIMMAQDFQDITGQLIKKVVTITKTVEHELAQLLRDNAPPEVREKLHAKPALMSGPALPSVALDQDNVDDLLADLGF
;
A
#
# COMPACT_ATOMS: atom_id res chain seq x y z
N MET A 1 -17.61 -40.77 -18.71
CA MET A 1 -17.41 -39.31 -18.73
C MET A 1 -17.91 -38.84 -17.38
N THR A 2 -17.02 -38.89 -16.40
CA THR A 2 -17.26 -38.40 -15.03
C THR A 2 -16.89 -36.94 -15.01
N ASP A 3 -17.79 -36.13 -14.46
CA ASP A 3 -17.85 -34.69 -14.62
C ASP A 3 -16.72 -34.02 -13.84
N ALA A 4 -15.86 -33.29 -14.54
CA ALA A 4 -14.73 -32.59 -13.91
C ALA A 4 -15.21 -31.49 -12.95
N ALA A 5 -16.47 -31.05 -13.06
CA ALA A 5 -17.08 -30.07 -12.17
C ALA A 5 -17.30 -30.61 -10.75
N ASP A 6 -17.69 -31.89 -10.60
CA ASP A 6 -17.95 -32.50 -9.29
C ASP A 6 -16.66 -32.69 -8.47
N ASP A 7 -15.52 -32.91 -9.14
CA ASP A 7 -14.20 -33.03 -8.49
C ASP A 7 -13.67 -31.68 -7.97
N PHE A 8 -14.07 -30.56 -8.59
CA PHE A 8 -13.66 -29.21 -8.14
C PHE A 8 -14.44 -28.75 -6.91
N ASP A 9 -15.73 -29.05 -6.84
CA ASP A 9 -16.54 -28.75 -5.65
C ASP A 9 -16.10 -29.61 -4.45
N ALA A 10 -15.74 -30.88 -4.67
CA ALA A 10 -15.19 -31.75 -3.62
C ALA A 10 -13.85 -31.23 -3.07
N LEU A 11 -12.97 -30.70 -3.93
CA LEU A 11 -11.71 -30.08 -3.51
C LEU A 11 -11.94 -28.77 -2.74
N PHE A 12 -12.97 -28.00 -3.09
CA PHE A 12 -13.30 -26.75 -2.40
C PHE A 12 -13.87 -26.99 -1.00
N ASP A 13 -14.70 -28.02 -0.84
CA ASP A 13 -15.20 -28.46 0.46
C ASP A 13 -14.09 -29.05 1.34
N GLU A 14 -13.13 -29.79 0.76
CA GLU A 14 -11.99 -30.34 1.51
C GLU A 14 -11.03 -29.25 2.01
N VAL A 15 -10.79 -28.20 1.21
CA VAL A 15 -9.99 -27.02 1.61
C VAL A 15 -10.71 -26.20 2.68
N SER A 16 -12.05 -26.14 2.63
CA SER A 16 -12.86 -25.44 3.64
C SER A 16 -12.88 -26.20 4.96
N ALA A 17 -12.93 -27.53 4.93
CA ALA A 17 -12.86 -28.38 6.13
C ALA A 17 -11.48 -28.33 6.82
N GLN A 18 -10.38 -28.13 6.08
CA GLN A 18 -9.04 -27.96 6.67
C GLN A 18 -8.86 -26.62 7.39
N ARG A 19 -9.69 -25.61 7.13
CA ARG A 19 -9.66 -24.32 7.84
C ARG A 19 -10.29 -24.37 9.24
N ASP A 20 -11.15 -25.35 9.51
CA ASP A 20 -11.79 -25.53 10.82
C ASP A 20 -10.94 -26.35 11.82
N SER A 21 -9.83 -26.94 11.37
CA SER A 21 -8.82 -27.51 12.28
C SER A 21 -8.00 -26.40 12.96
N LYS A 22 -8.50 -25.99 14.13
CA LYS A 22 -7.83 -25.26 15.24
C LYS A 22 -6.39 -24.79 14.92
N PRO A 23 -6.14 -23.48 14.73
CA PRO A 23 -4.79 -23.00 14.47
C PRO A 23 -3.91 -23.20 15.71
N ALA A 24 -2.76 -23.83 15.51
CA ALA A 24 -1.61 -23.65 16.40
C ALA A 24 -1.28 -22.15 16.43
N ALA A 25 -1.05 -21.61 17.62
CA ALA A 25 -0.88 -20.18 17.87
C ALA A 25 0.09 -19.52 16.87
N ALA A 26 -0.46 -18.70 15.98
CA ALA A 26 0.30 -17.76 15.18
C ALA A 26 0.92 -16.70 16.11
N PRO A 27 2.09 -16.12 15.77
CA PRO A 27 2.61 -14.99 16.52
C PRO A 27 1.57 -13.86 16.45
N VAL A 28 1.17 -13.40 17.63
CA VAL A 28 0.16 -12.35 17.79
C VAL A 28 0.69 -11.10 17.11
N ALA A 29 -0.06 -10.57 16.14
CA ALA A 29 0.23 -9.26 15.55
C ALA A 29 0.30 -8.20 16.67
N PRO A 30 1.23 -7.23 16.61
CA PRO A 30 1.36 -6.22 17.65
C PRO A 30 0.04 -5.45 17.79
N ALA A 31 -0.33 -5.15 19.04
CA ALA A 31 -1.56 -4.42 19.33
C ALA A 31 -1.51 -3.03 18.67
N VAL A 32 -2.68 -2.42 18.40
CA VAL A 32 -2.77 -1.05 17.86
C VAL A 32 -1.98 -0.02 18.68
N ASP A 33 -1.83 -0.26 19.98
CA ASP A 33 -1.01 0.54 20.90
C ASP A 33 0.51 0.37 20.64
N ASP A 34 0.96 -0.83 20.23
CA ASP A 34 2.35 -1.06 19.84
C ASP A 34 2.69 -0.36 18.52
N LEU A 35 1.72 -0.21 17.61
CA LEU A 35 1.89 0.53 16.35
C LEU A 35 2.00 2.05 16.57
N GLU A 36 1.26 2.60 17.53
CA GLU A 36 1.37 4.01 17.93
C GLU A 36 2.71 4.26 18.65
N ALA A 37 3.15 3.34 19.51
CA ALA A 37 4.46 3.39 20.14
C ALA A 37 5.62 3.25 19.13
N LEU A 38 5.50 2.37 18.14
CA LEU A 38 6.48 2.23 17.05
C LEU A 38 6.54 3.48 16.17
N PHE A 39 5.39 4.11 15.91
CA PHE A 39 5.34 5.39 15.19
C PHE A 39 6.02 6.51 15.98
N ASP A 40 5.70 6.67 17.27
CA ASP A 40 6.36 7.64 18.15
C ASP A 40 7.88 7.40 18.26
N GLN A 41 8.30 6.13 18.29
CA GLN A 41 9.70 5.76 18.37
C GLN A 41 10.46 6.07 17.06
N VAL A 42 9.86 5.84 15.89
CA VAL A 42 10.45 6.20 14.59
C VAL A 42 10.42 7.71 14.35
N ALA A 43 9.37 8.41 14.81
CA ALA A 43 9.31 9.87 14.79
C ALA A 43 10.39 10.50 15.69
N ALA A 44 10.69 9.87 16.84
CA ALA A 44 11.76 10.29 17.75
C ALA A 44 13.18 10.01 17.22
N ASP A 45 13.36 8.95 16.41
CA ASP A 45 14.65 8.56 15.84
C ASP A 45 14.97 9.25 14.51
N ARG A 46 14.08 10.14 14.05
CA ARG A 46 14.37 11.04 12.92
C ARG A 46 15.55 11.93 13.35
N PRO A 47 16.68 11.96 12.60
CA PRO A 47 17.76 12.88 12.93
C PRO A 47 17.18 14.28 12.96
N GLN A 48 17.20 14.89 14.15
CA GLN A 48 16.89 16.30 14.30
C GLN A 48 17.89 17.02 13.42
N LEU A 49 17.44 17.47 12.24
CA LEU A 49 18.13 18.48 11.48
C LEU A 49 18.37 19.61 12.47
N ALA A 50 19.61 19.73 12.93
CA ALA A 50 20.02 20.72 13.89
C ALA A 50 19.39 22.04 13.47
N ALA A 51 18.60 22.63 14.37
CA ALA A 51 18.02 23.93 14.17
C ALA A 51 19.15 24.84 13.65
N VAL A 52 19.09 25.15 12.35
CA VAL A 52 20.01 26.10 11.76
C VAL A 52 19.70 27.38 12.50
N ALA A 53 20.63 27.81 13.34
CA ALA A 53 20.55 29.06 14.07
C ALA A 53 20.06 30.15 13.10
N PRO A 54 19.15 31.05 13.51
CA PRO A 54 18.68 32.09 12.62
C PRO A 54 19.89 32.84 12.09
N ALA A 55 20.14 32.71 10.78
CA ALA A 55 21.19 33.45 10.12
C ALA A 55 20.95 34.94 10.40
N PRO A 56 21.99 35.73 10.69
CA PRO A 56 21.82 37.15 10.90
C PRO A 56 21.14 37.74 9.66
N ALA A 57 20.07 38.50 9.90
CA ALA A 57 19.31 39.16 8.85
C ALA A 57 20.27 39.82 7.85
N PRO A 58 20.10 39.62 6.53
CA PRO A 58 20.86 40.38 5.57
C PRO A 58 20.51 41.85 5.80
N VAL A 59 21.53 42.63 6.14
CA VAL A 59 21.46 44.09 6.18
C VAL A 59 20.91 44.54 4.83
N HIS A 60 19.66 45.02 4.83
CA HIS A 60 19.07 45.71 3.69
C HIS A 60 19.91 46.95 3.41
N GLN A 61 20.87 46.84 2.48
CA GLN A 61 21.26 48.00 1.69
C GLN A 61 20.02 48.42 0.90
N SER A 62 19.62 49.66 1.09
CA SER A 62 18.56 50.30 0.28
C SER A 62 18.93 50.18 -1.19
N PRO A 63 18.10 49.54 -2.04
CA PRO A 63 18.22 49.76 -3.46
C PRO A 63 17.69 51.17 -3.75
N ALA A 64 18.55 51.98 -4.36
CA ALA A 64 18.14 53.18 -5.03
C ALA A 64 17.05 52.84 -6.05
N ASP A 65 16.03 53.70 -6.03
CA ASP A 65 14.94 53.87 -6.98
C ASP A 65 15.17 53.29 -8.39
N SER A 66 14.31 52.35 -8.78
CA SER A 66 13.99 52.07 -10.17
C SER A 66 12.53 51.63 -10.20
N GLY A 67 11.71 52.49 -10.80
CA GLY A 67 10.26 52.45 -10.79
C GLY A 67 9.63 51.21 -11.40
N GLU A 68 8.31 51.16 -11.20
CA GLU A 68 7.37 50.08 -11.53
C GLU A 68 7.38 48.93 -10.51
N HIS A 69 6.45 48.98 -9.54
CA HIS A 69 5.66 47.89 -8.91
C HIS A 69 4.81 48.49 -7.76
N GLY A 70 4.25 49.70 -7.97
CA GLY A 70 3.32 50.35 -7.04
C GLY A 70 1.90 49.78 -7.07
N ALA A 71 1.62 48.86 -8.01
CA ALA A 71 0.30 48.25 -8.20
C ALA A 71 0.08 46.97 -7.37
N ASP A 72 1.15 46.28 -6.95
CA ASP A 72 1.03 44.98 -6.25
C ASP A 72 1.01 45.12 -4.72
N LYS A 73 1.67 46.14 -4.15
CA LYS A 73 1.54 46.48 -2.72
C LYS A 73 0.08 46.67 -2.26
N PRO A 74 -0.76 47.46 -2.95
CA PRO A 74 -2.16 47.58 -2.55
C PRO A 74 -2.95 46.29 -2.78
N MET A 75 -2.52 45.42 -3.70
CA MET A 75 -3.15 44.10 -3.91
C MET A 75 -2.84 43.15 -2.75
N PHE A 76 -1.58 43.07 -2.31
CA PHE A 76 -1.18 42.25 -1.15
C PHE A 76 -1.75 42.80 0.18
N GLU A 77 -1.82 44.12 0.35
CA GLU A 77 -2.46 44.74 1.53
C GLU A 77 -3.97 44.47 1.56
N ARG A 78 -4.63 44.55 0.39
CA ARG A 78 -6.06 44.25 0.27
C ARG A 78 -6.36 42.76 0.44
N LEU A 79 -5.50 41.88 -0.10
CA LEU A 79 -5.57 40.44 0.13
C LEU A 79 -5.36 40.12 1.62
N GLY A 80 -4.38 40.75 2.27
CA GLY A 80 -4.14 40.60 3.70
C GLY A 80 -5.31 41.11 4.56
N GLY A 81 -5.98 42.19 4.13
CA GLY A 81 -7.21 42.68 4.74
C GLY A 81 -8.39 41.72 4.58
N ILE A 82 -8.56 41.14 3.39
CA ILE A 82 -9.61 40.13 3.12
C ILE A 82 -9.35 38.85 3.91
N VAL A 83 -8.11 38.38 3.98
CA VAL A 83 -7.74 37.18 4.75
C VAL A 83 -7.93 37.41 6.25
N ARG A 84 -7.58 38.60 6.78
CA ARG A 84 -7.89 38.95 8.18
C ARG A 84 -9.38 39.03 8.44
N LEU A 85 -10.16 39.67 7.56
CA LEU A 85 -11.61 39.76 7.71
C LEU A 85 -12.25 38.36 7.68
N LEU A 86 -11.80 37.48 6.78
CA LEU A 86 -12.23 36.09 6.70
C LEU A 86 -11.86 35.33 7.98
N HIS A 87 -10.62 35.44 8.44
CA HIS A 87 -10.14 34.81 9.67
C HIS A 87 -10.91 35.30 10.91
N ASP A 88 -11.10 36.60 11.06
CA ASP A 88 -11.83 37.20 12.18
C ASP A 88 -13.31 36.80 12.14
N SER A 89 -13.92 36.73 10.95
CA SER A 89 -15.28 36.21 10.77
C SER A 89 -15.36 34.72 11.14
N LEU A 90 -14.46 33.88 10.64
CA LEU A 90 -14.41 32.44 10.98
C LEU A 90 -14.20 32.21 12.48
N ARG A 91 -13.41 33.05 13.13
CA ARG A 91 -13.16 33.03 14.56
C ARG A 91 -14.38 33.49 15.37
N GLU A 92 -15.06 34.53 14.93
CA GLU A 92 -16.27 35.05 15.57
C GLU A 92 -17.45 34.07 15.45
N LEU A 93 -17.49 33.28 14.38
CA LEU A 93 -18.44 32.16 14.22
C LEU A 93 -17.99 30.85 14.91
N GLY A 94 -16.79 30.78 15.51
CA GLY A 94 -16.31 29.62 16.25
C GLY A 94 -15.74 28.46 15.40
N TYR A 95 -15.56 28.65 14.10
CA TYR A 95 -15.07 27.61 13.16
C TYR A 95 -13.55 27.58 12.99
N ASP A 96 -12.82 28.57 13.52
CA ASP A 96 -11.35 28.63 13.47
C ASP A 96 -10.69 27.35 14.01
N LYS A 97 -11.25 26.79 15.08
CA LYS A 97 -10.78 25.54 15.66
C LYS A 97 -11.03 24.34 14.75
N ALA A 98 -12.21 24.23 14.14
CA ALA A 98 -12.55 23.13 13.23
C ALA A 98 -11.70 23.17 11.95
N LEU A 99 -11.46 24.36 11.39
CA LEU A 99 -10.59 24.50 10.22
C LEU A 99 -9.12 24.17 10.53
N SER A 100 -8.63 24.60 11.69
CA SER A 100 -7.29 24.23 12.16
C SER A 100 -7.17 22.73 12.41
N GLU A 101 -8.20 22.10 12.97
CA GLU A 101 -8.25 20.66 13.22
C GLU A 101 -8.29 19.87 11.90
N ALA A 102 -9.14 20.26 10.97
CA ALA A 102 -9.19 19.69 9.62
C ALA A 102 -7.84 19.81 8.90
N SER A 103 -7.18 20.98 8.98
CA SER A 103 -5.84 21.16 8.40
C SER A 103 -4.80 20.22 9.04
N SER A 104 -4.84 20.03 10.36
CA SER A 104 -3.95 19.11 11.05
C SER A 104 -4.21 17.65 10.62
N GLN A 105 -5.48 17.27 10.51
CA GLN A 105 -5.87 15.92 10.11
C GLN A 105 -5.47 15.63 8.66
N ILE A 106 -5.57 16.60 7.74
CA ILE A 106 -5.09 16.45 6.37
C ILE A 106 -3.58 16.18 6.34
N ASN A 107 -2.79 16.91 7.13
CA ASN A 107 -1.35 16.69 7.20
C ASN A 107 -1.02 15.29 7.75
N ASP A 108 -1.70 14.84 8.81
CA ASP A 108 -1.56 13.46 9.33
C ASP A 108 -1.91 12.41 8.26
N ALA A 109 -2.98 12.64 7.48
CA ALA A 109 -3.34 11.75 6.39
C ALA A 109 -2.27 11.71 5.28
N GLN A 110 -1.64 12.84 4.97
CA GLN A 110 -0.52 12.90 4.01
C GLN A 110 0.69 12.11 4.50
N ASP A 111 1.10 12.32 5.76
CA ASP A 111 2.22 11.59 6.37
C ASP A 111 1.98 10.07 6.35
N ARG A 112 0.73 9.64 6.63
CA ARG A 112 0.34 8.23 6.54
C ARG A 112 0.43 7.67 5.14
N LEU A 113 0.00 8.42 4.12
CA LEU A 113 0.09 7.99 2.72
C LEU A 113 1.55 7.90 2.25
N GLU A 114 2.41 8.82 2.69
CA GLU A 114 3.84 8.76 2.41
C GLU A 114 4.49 7.54 3.09
N TYR A 115 4.09 7.23 4.32
CA TYR A 115 4.54 6.02 5.00
C TYR A 115 4.08 4.73 4.30
N VAL A 116 2.85 4.69 3.79
CA VAL A 116 2.35 3.59 2.94
C VAL A 116 3.19 3.42 1.69
N ALA A 117 3.55 4.52 1.01
CA ALA A 117 4.41 4.46 -0.17
C ALA A 117 5.79 3.86 0.17
N SER A 118 6.40 4.29 1.27
CA SER A 118 7.69 3.75 1.74
C SER A 118 7.62 2.27 2.10
N LEU A 119 6.58 1.84 2.83
CA LEU A 119 6.38 0.42 3.16
C LEU A 119 6.21 -0.45 1.92
N THR A 120 5.45 0.05 0.94
CA THR A 120 5.22 -0.66 -0.33
C THR A 120 6.52 -0.81 -1.13
N GLU A 121 7.34 0.24 -1.17
CA GLU A 121 8.66 0.19 -1.80
C GLU A 121 9.59 -0.81 -1.10
N GLN A 122 9.64 -0.79 0.23
CA GLN A 122 10.46 -1.72 1.01
C GLN A 122 10.04 -3.18 0.79
N ALA A 123 8.74 -3.46 0.80
CA ALA A 123 8.21 -4.79 0.53
C ALA A 123 8.55 -5.26 -0.89
N ALA A 124 8.35 -4.41 -1.90
CA ALA A 124 8.70 -4.72 -3.28
C ALA A 124 10.20 -5.01 -3.44
N ASN A 125 11.06 -4.17 -2.85
CA ASN A 125 12.50 -4.37 -2.88
C ASN A 125 12.91 -5.67 -2.18
N LYS A 126 12.30 -6.01 -1.04
CA LYS A 126 12.57 -7.27 -0.34
C LYS A 126 12.22 -8.47 -1.22
N VAL A 127 11.03 -8.49 -1.83
CA VAL A 127 10.60 -9.58 -2.73
C VAL A 127 11.54 -9.71 -3.94
N LEU A 128 11.89 -8.59 -4.58
CA LEU A 128 12.80 -8.58 -5.72
C LEU A 128 14.19 -9.11 -5.35
N ASN A 129 14.78 -8.65 -4.24
CA ASN A 129 16.09 -9.13 -3.79
C ASN A 129 16.08 -10.63 -3.49
N THR A 130 15.04 -11.13 -2.81
CA THR A 130 14.91 -12.56 -2.51
C THR A 130 14.81 -13.40 -3.79
N LEU A 131 14.14 -12.88 -4.82
CA LEU A 131 14.00 -13.53 -6.12
C LEU A 131 15.31 -13.48 -6.92
N ASP A 132 15.99 -12.34 -6.97
CA ASP A 132 17.28 -12.15 -7.66
C ASP A 132 18.36 -13.09 -7.13
N GLU A 133 18.34 -13.35 -5.83
CA GLU A 133 19.23 -14.34 -5.21
C GLU A 133 18.80 -15.79 -5.48
N GLY A 134 17.51 -16.05 -5.70
CA GLY A 134 16.93 -17.40 -5.80
C GLY A 134 17.00 -17.98 -7.20
N MET A 135 16.72 -17.17 -8.22
CA MET A 135 16.72 -17.59 -9.62
C MET A 135 18.04 -18.26 -10.06
N PRO A 136 19.24 -17.72 -9.75
CA PRO A 136 20.50 -18.36 -10.12
C PRO A 136 20.71 -19.74 -9.48
N ALA A 137 20.23 -19.93 -8.25
CA ALA A 137 20.33 -21.20 -7.55
C ALA A 137 19.42 -22.26 -8.20
N GLN A 138 18.21 -21.87 -8.60
CA GLN A 138 17.29 -22.74 -9.33
C GLN A 138 17.81 -23.10 -10.72
N ASP A 139 18.38 -22.14 -11.45
CA ASP A 139 18.99 -22.38 -12.76
C ASP A 139 20.16 -23.37 -12.67
N LEU A 140 21.03 -23.21 -11.66
CA LEU A 140 22.13 -24.13 -11.42
C LEU A 140 21.64 -25.54 -11.10
N LEU A 141 20.60 -25.66 -10.27
CA LEU A 141 20.01 -26.95 -9.92
C LEU A 141 19.38 -27.63 -11.15
N SER A 142 18.64 -26.87 -11.95
CA SER A 142 18.02 -27.35 -13.19
C SER A 142 19.06 -27.83 -14.20
N LYS A 143 20.16 -27.07 -14.36
CA LYS A 143 21.28 -27.47 -15.22
C LYS A 143 21.89 -28.79 -14.76
N ARG A 144 22.20 -28.92 -13.46
CA ARG A 144 22.75 -30.16 -12.90
C ARG A 144 21.79 -31.35 -13.04
N ALA A 145 20.49 -31.12 -12.91
CA ALA A 145 19.47 -32.16 -13.10
C ALA A 145 19.49 -32.68 -14.54
N ARG A 146 19.57 -31.79 -15.54
CA ARG A 146 19.66 -32.18 -16.96
C ARG A 146 20.97 -32.92 -17.28
N GLU A 147 22.10 -32.41 -16.79
CA GLU A 147 23.40 -33.09 -16.95
C GLU A 147 23.38 -34.50 -16.33
N MET A 148 22.71 -34.67 -15.19
CA MET A 148 22.55 -35.97 -14.54
C MET A 148 21.69 -36.91 -15.39
N ASP A 149 20.55 -36.44 -15.89
CA ASP A 149 19.64 -37.20 -16.76
C ASP A 149 20.34 -37.69 -18.04
N GLU A 150 21.09 -36.81 -18.72
CA GLU A 150 21.87 -37.16 -19.90
C GLU A 150 22.89 -38.28 -19.61
N ARG A 151 23.64 -38.19 -18.52
CA ARG A 151 24.62 -39.21 -18.12
C ARG A 151 23.97 -40.54 -17.76
N TRP A 152 22.81 -40.51 -17.10
CA TRP A 152 22.04 -41.73 -16.85
C TRP A 152 21.52 -42.35 -18.15
N ALA A 153 21.06 -41.54 -19.10
CA ALA A 153 20.64 -42.03 -20.42
C ALA A 153 21.78 -42.72 -21.18
N GLU A 154 23.01 -42.18 -21.11
CA GLU A 154 24.19 -42.82 -21.70
C GLU A 154 24.53 -44.16 -21.04
N LEU A 155 24.37 -44.27 -19.71
CA LEU A 155 24.55 -45.53 -18.99
C LEU A 155 23.55 -46.58 -19.47
N PHE A 156 22.26 -46.22 -19.57
CA PHE A 156 21.21 -47.13 -20.04
C PHE A 156 21.35 -47.49 -21.52
N ALA A 157 22.00 -46.64 -22.32
CA ALA A 157 22.38 -46.94 -23.69
C ALA A 157 23.63 -47.85 -23.79
N GLY A 158 24.24 -48.25 -22.67
CA GLY A 158 25.43 -49.10 -22.63
C GLY A 158 26.71 -48.42 -23.07
N LYS A 159 26.76 -47.08 -23.03
CA LYS A 159 27.90 -46.28 -23.51
C LYS A 159 28.96 -45.98 -22.44
N LEU A 160 28.65 -46.23 -21.16
CA LEU A 160 29.56 -45.98 -20.03
C LEU A 160 30.32 -47.23 -19.60
N SER A 161 31.57 -47.01 -19.20
CA SER A 161 32.38 -47.99 -18.48
C SER A 161 31.98 -48.13 -17.01
N ILE A 162 32.48 -49.18 -16.36
CA ILE A 162 32.24 -49.44 -14.93
C ILE A 162 32.80 -48.33 -14.03
N ASP A 163 33.94 -47.73 -14.40
CA ASP A 163 34.53 -46.66 -13.61
C ASP A 163 33.77 -45.34 -13.77
N GLU A 164 33.28 -45.04 -14.98
CA GLU A 164 32.37 -43.90 -15.22
C GLU A 164 31.04 -44.07 -14.48
N PHE A 165 30.52 -45.31 -14.39
CA PHE A 165 29.33 -45.61 -13.59
C PHE A 165 29.54 -45.32 -12.10
N LYS A 166 30.68 -45.71 -11.52
CA LYS A 166 30.98 -45.43 -10.09
C LYS A 166 31.01 -43.93 -9.82
N ILE A 167 31.58 -43.15 -10.75
CA ILE A 167 31.60 -41.68 -10.68
C ILE A 167 30.17 -41.15 -10.76
N LEU A 168 29.36 -41.58 -11.74
CA LEU A 168 27.97 -41.17 -11.88
C LEU A 168 27.12 -41.49 -10.63
N ALA A 169 27.31 -42.66 -10.02
CA ALA A 169 26.62 -43.03 -8.79
C ALA A 169 27.02 -42.13 -7.60
N GLY A 170 28.31 -41.76 -7.50
CA GLY A 170 28.80 -40.79 -6.52
C GLY A 170 28.23 -39.40 -6.73
N ASP A 171 28.26 -38.92 -7.98
CA ASP A 171 27.72 -37.62 -8.37
C ASP A 171 26.20 -37.55 -8.15
N SER A 172 25.47 -38.64 -8.38
CA SER A 172 24.02 -38.74 -8.13
C SER A 172 23.70 -38.55 -6.64
N ARG A 173 24.52 -39.13 -5.75
CA ARG A 173 24.38 -38.91 -4.30
C ARG A 173 24.67 -37.45 -3.93
N GLY A 174 25.71 -36.85 -4.52
CA GLY A 174 26.03 -35.44 -4.32
C GLY A 174 24.92 -34.50 -4.83
N PHE A 175 24.34 -34.81 -5.99
CA PHE A 175 23.20 -34.09 -6.53
C PHE A 175 21.97 -34.17 -5.62
N ALA A 176 21.64 -35.35 -5.07
CA ALA A 176 20.53 -35.49 -4.12
C ALA A 176 20.72 -34.63 -2.85
N GLN A 177 21.95 -34.51 -2.35
CA GLN A 177 22.27 -33.59 -1.25
C GLN A 177 22.07 -32.13 -1.66
N ALA A 178 22.58 -31.74 -2.84
CA ALA A 178 22.41 -30.38 -3.36
C ALA A 178 20.93 -30.01 -3.57
N VAL A 179 20.09 -30.96 -4.02
CA VAL A 179 18.63 -30.76 -4.14
C VAL A 179 18.01 -30.47 -2.76
N THR A 180 18.42 -31.23 -1.74
CA THR A 180 17.90 -31.04 -0.37
C THR A 180 18.27 -29.65 0.16
N GLU A 181 19.54 -29.25 0.01
CA GLU A 181 20.03 -27.93 0.43
C GLU A 181 19.33 -26.80 -0.32
N ALA A 182 19.18 -26.91 -1.64
CA ALA A 182 18.48 -25.92 -2.45
C ALA A 182 17.00 -25.80 -2.09
N THR A 183 16.35 -26.92 -1.74
CA THR A 183 14.93 -26.93 -1.35
C THR A 183 14.71 -26.24 -0.01
N GLU A 184 15.58 -26.47 0.98
CA GLU A 184 15.51 -25.77 2.28
C GLU A 184 15.81 -24.28 2.12
N ALA A 185 16.79 -23.92 1.28
CA ALA A 185 17.07 -22.52 0.96
C ALA A 185 15.87 -21.85 0.26
N GLU A 186 15.23 -22.54 -0.69
CA GLU A 186 14.04 -22.02 -1.37
C GLU A 186 12.87 -21.82 -0.39
N LYS A 187 12.66 -22.77 0.52
CA LYS A 187 11.65 -22.63 1.57
C LYS A 187 11.90 -21.41 2.45
N ALA A 188 13.15 -21.14 2.83
CA ALA A 188 13.51 -19.95 3.58
C ALA A 188 13.19 -18.66 2.80
N ARG A 189 13.52 -18.61 1.49
CA ARG A 189 13.16 -17.49 0.60
C ARG A 189 11.66 -17.26 0.53
N LEU A 190 10.86 -18.32 0.39
CA LEU A 190 9.40 -18.22 0.37
C LEU A 190 8.84 -17.69 1.69
N LEU A 191 9.44 -18.06 2.83
CA LEU A 191 9.08 -17.49 4.13
C LEU A 191 9.46 -16.01 4.24
N ASP A 192 10.62 -15.61 3.71
CA ASP A 192 11.03 -14.20 3.68
C ASP A 192 10.11 -13.33 2.81
N ILE A 193 9.67 -13.86 1.67
CA ILE A 193 8.65 -13.23 0.80
C ILE A 193 7.32 -13.13 1.53
N MET A 194 6.89 -14.18 2.23
CA MET A 194 5.67 -14.16 3.02
C MET A 194 5.71 -13.08 4.11
N MET A 195 6.81 -12.98 4.87
CA MET A 195 6.98 -11.90 5.85
C MET A 195 7.03 -10.51 5.20
N ALA A 196 7.54 -10.42 3.97
CA ALA A 196 7.53 -9.15 3.23
C ALA A 196 6.10 -8.67 2.92
N GLN A 197 5.09 -9.56 2.96
CA GLN A 197 3.67 -9.25 2.67
C GLN A 197 2.92 -8.61 3.85
N ASP A 198 3.49 -8.62 5.06
CA ASP A 198 2.89 -7.97 6.25
C ASP A 198 2.64 -6.46 6.04
N PHE A 199 3.33 -5.84 5.07
CA PHE A 199 3.05 -4.46 4.64
C PHE A 199 1.59 -4.27 4.20
N GLN A 200 0.93 -5.30 3.65
CA GLN A 200 -0.44 -5.19 3.15
C GLN A 200 -1.42 -4.94 4.30
N ASP A 201 -1.26 -5.62 5.45
CA ASP A 201 -2.13 -5.41 6.61
C ASP A 201 -1.92 -3.99 7.17
N ILE A 202 -0.66 -3.60 7.39
CA ILE A 202 -0.31 -2.28 7.89
C ILE A 202 -0.83 -1.19 6.95
N THR A 203 -0.61 -1.34 5.64
CA THR A 203 -1.09 -0.42 4.60
C THR A 203 -2.61 -0.34 4.57
N GLY A 204 -3.31 -1.48 4.68
CA GLY A 204 -4.77 -1.51 4.75
C GLY A 204 -5.32 -0.76 5.96
N GLN A 205 -4.68 -0.89 7.12
CA GLN A 205 -5.04 -0.14 8.32
C GLN A 205 -4.79 1.37 8.17
N LEU A 206 -3.64 1.76 7.62
CA LEU A 206 -3.29 3.17 7.35
C LEU A 206 -4.29 3.81 6.38
N ILE A 207 -4.61 3.13 5.28
CA ILE A 207 -5.59 3.62 4.30
C ILE A 207 -6.97 3.77 4.94
N LYS A 208 -7.43 2.82 5.76
CA LYS A 208 -8.70 2.95 6.50
C LYS A 208 -8.73 4.18 7.41
N LYS A 209 -7.62 4.48 8.10
CA LYS A 209 -7.49 5.70 8.92
C LYS A 209 -7.55 6.95 8.05
N VAL A 210 -6.82 7.00 6.94
CA VAL A 210 -6.84 8.12 5.98
C VAL A 210 -8.24 8.36 5.42
N VAL A 211 -8.97 7.30 5.04
CA VAL A 211 -10.36 7.39 4.58
C VAL A 211 -11.27 7.96 5.67
N THR A 212 -11.07 7.55 6.93
CA THR A 212 -11.85 8.07 8.06
C THR A 212 -11.59 9.55 8.27
N ILE A 213 -10.32 9.98 8.28
CA ILE A 213 -9.92 11.38 8.36
C ILE A 213 -10.55 12.20 7.23
N THR A 214 -10.47 11.69 5.99
CA THR A 214 -11.01 12.38 4.81
C THR A 214 -12.52 12.59 4.95
N LYS A 215 -13.27 11.59 5.43
CA LYS A 215 -14.71 11.70 5.69
C LYS A 215 -15.03 12.71 6.78
N THR A 216 -14.24 12.76 7.85
CA THR A 216 -14.42 13.75 8.93
C THR A 216 -14.24 15.17 8.40
N VAL A 217 -13.14 15.41 7.69
CA VAL A 217 -12.84 16.71 7.07
C VAL A 217 -13.92 17.11 6.07
N GLU A 218 -14.37 16.18 5.21
CA GLU A 218 -15.46 16.42 4.27
C GLU A 218 -16.75 16.83 5.00
N HIS A 219 -17.08 16.13 6.09
CA HIS A 219 -18.27 16.44 6.88
C HIS A 219 -18.22 17.83 7.51
N GLU A 220 -17.09 18.19 8.13
CA GLU A 220 -16.90 19.51 8.76
C GLU A 220 -16.96 20.64 7.74
N LEU A 221 -16.32 20.48 6.58
CA LEU A 221 -16.38 21.45 5.50
C LEU A 221 -17.79 21.56 4.90
N ALA A 222 -18.50 20.44 4.73
CA ALA A 222 -19.88 20.43 4.25
C ALA A 222 -20.85 21.10 5.25
N GLN A 223 -20.65 20.90 6.55
CA GLN A 223 -21.39 21.59 7.60
C GLN A 223 -21.12 23.10 7.54
N LEU A 224 -19.87 23.52 7.46
CA LEU A 224 -19.48 24.93 7.35
C LEU A 224 -20.14 25.60 6.14
N LEU A 225 -20.16 24.91 4.99
CA LEU A 225 -20.82 25.41 3.78
C LEU A 225 -22.35 25.50 3.93
N ARG A 226 -22.99 24.54 4.62
CA ARG A 226 -24.44 24.56 4.87
C ARG A 226 -24.84 25.68 5.85
N ASP A 227 -24.01 25.91 6.86
CA ASP A 227 -24.24 26.92 7.89
C ASP A 227 -24.00 28.35 7.37
N ASN A 228 -23.20 28.50 6.31
CA ASN A 228 -22.89 29.80 5.69
C ASN A 228 -23.47 29.97 4.28
N ALA A 229 -24.29 29.02 3.81
CA ALA A 229 -24.95 29.12 2.52
C ALA A 229 -25.94 30.31 2.49
N PRO A 230 -25.95 31.12 1.41
CA PRO A 230 -26.98 32.14 1.18
C PRO A 230 -28.39 31.53 1.24
N PRO A 231 -29.42 32.28 1.65
CA PRO A 231 -30.78 31.76 1.81
C PRO A 231 -31.33 31.09 0.53
N GLU A 232 -30.96 31.61 -0.64
CA GLU A 232 -31.30 31.05 -1.97
C GLU A 232 -30.66 29.67 -2.25
N VAL A 233 -29.54 29.36 -1.61
CA VAL A 233 -28.81 28.08 -1.71
C VAL A 233 -29.25 27.12 -0.61
N ARG A 234 -29.58 27.64 0.58
CA ARG A 234 -30.18 26.86 1.67
C ARG A 234 -31.51 26.23 1.25
N GLU A 235 -32.37 26.98 0.58
CA GLU A 235 -33.65 26.45 0.08
C GLU A 235 -33.44 25.29 -0.91
N LYS A 236 -32.40 25.37 -1.75
CA LYS A 236 -32.00 24.29 -2.69
C LYS A 236 -31.33 23.09 -2.00
N LEU A 237 -30.60 23.29 -0.90
CA LEU A 237 -29.99 22.24 -0.09
C LEU A 237 -31.03 21.47 0.76
N HIS A 238 -32.09 22.15 1.21
CA HIS A 238 -33.22 21.53 1.91
C HIS A 238 -34.24 20.90 0.95
N ALA A 239 -34.33 21.40 -0.29
CA ALA A 239 -35.13 20.81 -1.36
C ALA A 239 -34.39 19.64 -2.03
N LYS A 240 -34.38 18.49 -1.36
CA LYS A 240 -33.94 17.15 -1.82
C LYS A 240 -32.42 16.92 -2.05
N PRO A 241 -31.83 15.88 -1.44
CA PRO A 241 -30.58 15.28 -1.90
C PRO A 241 -30.91 14.36 -3.10
N ALA A 242 -30.99 14.90 -4.31
CA ALA A 242 -31.35 14.10 -5.49
C ALA A 242 -30.21 13.89 -6.50
N LEU A 243 -29.02 14.49 -6.34
CA LEU A 243 -27.97 14.43 -7.35
C LEU A 243 -26.54 14.51 -6.77
N MET A 244 -26.20 13.62 -5.84
CA MET A 244 -24.79 13.29 -5.56
C MET A 244 -24.55 11.78 -5.71
N SER A 245 -25.11 11.21 -6.77
CA SER A 245 -24.52 10.03 -7.40
C SER A 245 -23.52 10.56 -8.43
N GLY A 246 -22.30 10.86 -8.00
CA GLY A 246 -21.16 10.66 -8.90
C GLY A 246 -21.15 9.18 -9.31
N PRO A 247 -20.57 8.80 -10.46
CA PRO A 247 -20.49 7.39 -10.82
C PRO A 247 -19.83 6.65 -9.67
N ALA A 248 -20.63 5.89 -8.92
CA ALA A 248 -20.14 5.01 -7.90
C ALA A 248 -19.24 4.03 -8.65
N LEU A 249 -17.93 4.10 -8.41
CA LEU A 249 -17.06 2.97 -8.69
C LEU A 249 -17.68 1.79 -7.92
N PRO A 250 -18.17 0.74 -8.59
CA PRO A 250 -18.70 -0.39 -7.87
C PRO A 250 -17.51 -1.12 -7.25
N SER A 251 -17.26 -0.85 -5.96
CA SER A 251 -16.50 -1.74 -5.09
C SER A 251 -17.41 -2.88 -4.60
N VAL A 252 -18.08 -3.54 -5.55
CA VAL A 252 -18.91 -4.71 -5.31
C VAL A 252 -18.39 -5.76 -6.27
N ALA A 253 -17.99 -6.89 -5.70
CA ALA A 253 -17.66 -8.08 -6.46
C ALA A 253 -18.73 -8.29 -7.54
N LEU A 254 -18.29 -8.44 -8.79
CA LEU A 254 -19.16 -8.80 -9.90
C LEU A 254 -19.74 -10.18 -9.60
N ASP A 255 -20.91 -10.22 -8.94
CA ASP A 255 -21.76 -11.40 -8.97
C ASP A 255 -22.43 -11.46 -10.34
N GLN A 256 -22.35 -12.65 -10.92
CA GLN A 256 -22.66 -13.03 -12.30
C GLN A 256 -24.10 -12.67 -12.72
N ASP A 257 -25.01 -12.52 -11.76
CA ASP A 257 -26.40 -12.13 -11.98
C ASP A 257 -26.54 -10.70 -12.54
N ASN A 258 -25.59 -9.80 -12.26
CA ASN A 258 -25.61 -8.43 -12.79
C ASN A 258 -25.25 -8.36 -14.28
N VAL A 259 -24.70 -9.43 -14.87
CA VAL A 259 -24.36 -9.49 -16.30
C VAL A 259 -25.61 -9.81 -17.12
N ASP A 260 -26.48 -10.69 -16.63
CA ASP A 260 -27.74 -11.05 -17.31
C ASP A 260 -28.74 -9.90 -17.28
N ASP A 261 -28.81 -9.14 -16.17
CA ASP A 261 -29.64 -7.94 -16.08
C ASP A 261 -29.18 -6.85 -17.06
N LEU A 262 -27.86 -6.72 -17.28
CA LEU A 262 -27.31 -5.76 -18.25
C LEU A 262 -27.56 -6.17 -19.70
N LEU A 263 -27.58 -7.48 -19.98
CA LEU A 263 -27.89 -8.01 -21.32
C LEU A 263 -29.38 -7.89 -21.66
N ALA A 264 -30.26 -8.09 -20.67
CA ALA A 264 -31.70 -7.90 -20.82
C ALA A 264 -32.07 -6.44 -21.14
N ASP A 265 -31.38 -5.47 -20.53
CA ASP A 265 -31.61 -4.04 -20.74
C ASP A 265 -31.07 -3.54 -22.10
N LEU A 266 -30.11 -4.25 -22.68
CA LEU A 266 -29.54 -4.01 -24.03
C LEU A 266 -30.27 -4.74 -25.16
N GLY A 267 -31.30 -5.54 -24.83
CA GLY A 267 -32.22 -6.11 -25.81
C GLY A 267 -31.69 -7.31 -26.61
N PHE A 268 -30.88 -8.17 -25.97
CA PHE A 268 -30.62 -9.53 -26.45
C PHE A 268 -31.27 -10.58 -25.55
#